data_AF-A0A2R6ACK6-F1
#
_entry.id   AF-A0A2R6ACK6-F1
#
_cell.length_a   1.000
_cell.length_b   1.000
_cell.length_c   1.000
_cell.angle_alpha   90.00
_cell.angle_beta   90.00
_cell.angle_gamma   90.00
#
_symmetry.space_group_name_H-M   'P 1'
#
loop_
_entity.id
_entity.type
_entity.pdbx_description
1 polymer ?
#
loop_
_entity_poly.entity_id
_entity_poly.type
_entity_poly.pdbx_seq_one_letter_code
_entity_poly.pdbx_strand_id
1 'polypeptide(L)'
;MIRQAEEVINASSKPVILIGGGARGASHMLDEFAERIGAPIVYSLNGKGVLPETDPKVMGGLGLLCSKPSSIALRRRRSQQFQNK
;
A
#
# COMPACT_ATOMS: atom_id res chain seq x y z
N MET A 1 -20.19 -1.37 -3.46
CA MET A 1 -18.80 -0.86 -3.49
C MET A 1 -18.10 -1.00 -2.14
N ILE A 2 -18.55 -0.38 -1.04
CA ILE A 2 -17.87 -0.50 0.27
C ILE A 2 -17.82 -1.94 0.79
N ARG A 3 -18.94 -2.68 0.80
CA ARG A 3 -18.98 -4.10 1.21
C ARG A 3 -18.01 -4.99 0.43
N GLN A 4 -17.93 -4.81 -0.88
CA GLN A 4 -17.03 -5.59 -1.73
C GLN A 4 -15.56 -5.27 -1.42
N ALA A 5 -15.23 -4.02 -1.11
CA ALA A 5 -13.89 -3.64 -0.70
C ALA A 5 -13.53 -4.27 0.65
N GLU A 6 -14.45 -4.25 1.61
CA GLU A 6 -14.28 -4.90 2.91
C GLU A 6 -14.03 -6.41 2.76
N GLU A 7 -14.82 -7.11 1.95
CA GLU A 7 -14.65 -8.55 1.67
C GLU A 7 -13.24 -8.85 1.11
N VAL A 8 -12.78 -8.06 0.14
CA VAL A 8 -11.45 -8.24 -0.48
C VAL A 8 -10.32 -7.95 0.51
N ILE A 9 -10.48 -6.93 1.36
CA ILE A 9 -9.48 -6.56 2.37
C ILE A 9 -9.38 -7.65 3.43
N ASN A 10 -10.53 -8.12 3.95
CA ASN A 10 -10.58 -9.18 4.97
C ASN A 10 -10.07 -10.53 4.45
N ALA A 11 -10.24 -10.82 3.15
CA ALA A 11 -9.70 -12.03 2.52
C ALA A 11 -8.20 -11.93 2.16
N SER A 12 -7.57 -10.76 2.29
CA SER A 12 -6.18 -10.54 1.91
C SER A 12 -5.21 -11.06 2.98
N SER A 13 -4.26 -11.90 2.59
CA SER A 13 -3.22 -12.40 3.48
C SER A 13 -1.99 -11.48 3.59
N LYS A 14 -1.79 -10.57 2.63
CA LYS A 14 -0.66 -9.62 2.56
C LYS A 14 -1.12 -8.29 1.95
N PRO A 15 -2.02 -7.54 2.63
CA PRO A 15 -2.49 -6.25 2.12
C PRO A 15 -1.34 -5.23 2.10
N VAL A 16 -1.38 -4.33 1.11
CA VAL A 16 -0.50 -3.16 1.01
C VAL A 16 -1.38 -1.99 0.58
N ILE A 17 -1.22 -0.84 1.24
CA ILE A 17 -1.95 0.38 0.89
C ILE A 17 -1.10 1.23 -0.04
N LEU A 18 -1.60 1.55 -1.23
CA LEU A 18 -0.98 2.50 -2.15
C LEU A 18 -1.73 3.84 -2.10
N ILE A 19 -1.04 4.92 -1.73
CA ILE A 19 -1.63 6.25 -1.61
C ILE A 19 -1.16 7.24 -2.69
N GLY A 20 -2.06 8.14 -3.06
CA GLY A 20 -1.79 9.27 -3.95
C GLY A 20 -2.10 10.62 -3.32
N GLY A 21 -1.93 11.70 -4.09
CA GLY A 21 -2.11 13.06 -3.60
C GLY A 21 -3.53 13.39 -3.11
N GLY A 22 -4.54 12.63 -3.54
CA GLY A 22 -5.92 12.78 -3.07
C GLY A 22 -6.13 12.47 -1.58
N ALA A 23 -5.15 11.82 -0.92
CA ALA A 23 -5.24 11.43 0.48
C ALA A 23 -4.76 12.52 1.48
N ARG A 24 -4.30 13.69 1.02
CA ARG A 24 -3.70 14.74 1.88
C ARG A 24 -4.61 15.25 3.01
N GLY A 25 -5.94 15.18 2.83
CA GLY A 25 -6.91 15.56 3.88
C GLY A 25 -7.33 14.41 4.80
N ALA A 26 -6.79 13.21 4.60
CA ALA A 26 -7.23 11.99 5.27
C ALA A 26 -6.09 11.26 6.00
N SER A 27 -4.99 11.95 6.31
CA SER A 27 -3.79 11.34 6.91
C SER A 27 -4.09 10.57 8.20
N HIS A 28 -4.85 11.16 9.13
CA HIS A 28 -5.21 10.51 10.39
C HIS A 28 -6.05 9.24 10.18
N MET A 29 -7.11 9.32 9.36
CA MET A 29 -7.93 8.14 9.06
C MET A 29 -7.15 7.05 8.34
N LEU A 30 -6.24 7.43 7.46
CA LEU A 30 -5.37 6.51 6.74
C LEU A 30 -4.42 5.79 7.69
N ASP A 31 -3.84 6.50 8.65
CA ASP A 31 -2.94 5.92 9.67
C ASP A 31 -3.68 4.89 10.54
N GLU A 32 -4.84 5.27 11.08
CA GLU A 32 -5.69 4.38 11.87
C GLU A 32 -6.13 3.15 11.04
N PHE A 33 -6.50 3.36 9.78
CA PHE A 33 -6.90 2.27 8.90
C PHE A 33 -5.74 1.31 8.64
N ALA A 34 -4.54 1.82 8.34
CA ALA A 34 -3.34 1.03 8.10
C ALA A 34 -2.94 0.20 9.33
N GLU A 35 -3.02 0.80 10.52
CA GLU A 35 -2.80 0.14 11.81
C GLU A 35 -3.79 -1.01 11.99
N ARG A 36 -5.09 -0.75 11.76
CA ARG A 36 -6.15 -1.72 11.96
C ARG A 36 -6.05 -2.95 11.04
N ILE A 37 -5.65 -2.75 9.78
CA ILE A 37 -5.52 -3.86 8.82
C ILE A 37 -4.10 -4.47 8.80
N GLY A 38 -3.17 -3.92 9.60
CA GLY A 38 -1.79 -4.37 9.65
C GLY A 38 -1.06 -4.26 8.30
N ALA A 39 -1.40 -3.26 7.50
CA ALA A 39 -0.86 -3.11 6.15
C ALA A 39 0.21 -2.02 6.10
N PRO A 40 1.35 -2.27 5.44
CA PRO A 40 2.31 -1.22 5.16
C PRO A 40 1.80 -0.28 4.06
N ILE A 41 2.34 0.92 4.05
CA ILE A 41 1.94 2.03 3.18
C ILE A 41 3.05 2.31 2.17
N VAL A 42 2.66 2.39 0.91
CA VAL A 42 3.47 2.85 -0.21
C VAL A 42 2.82 4.09 -0.79
N TYR A 43 3.60 5.08 -1.20
CA TYR A 43 3.06 6.28 -1.85
C TYR A 43 3.48 6.40 -3.31
N SER A 44 2.60 6.94 -4.15
CA SER A 44 3.02 7.53 -5.44
C SER A 44 3.77 8.84 -5.19
N LEU A 45 4.48 9.37 -6.20
CA LEU A 45 5.18 10.66 -6.09
C LEU A 45 4.29 11.77 -5.51
N ASN A 46 3.04 11.86 -5.97
CA ASN A 46 2.09 12.88 -5.49
C ASN A 46 1.56 12.61 -4.08
N GLY A 47 1.65 11.37 -3.60
CA GLY A 47 1.28 10.96 -2.24
C GLY A 47 2.40 11.16 -1.21
N LYS A 48 3.60 11.58 -1.62
CA LYS A 48 4.70 11.90 -0.70
C LYS A 48 4.24 12.96 0.31
N GLY A 49 4.52 12.72 1.59
CA GLY A 49 4.17 13.63 2.68
C GLY A 49 2.71 13.59 3.16
N VAL A 50 1.88 12.67 2.63
CA VAL A 50 0.55 12.40 3.23
C VAL A 50 0.70 11.82 4.63
N LEU A 51 1.73 11.00 4.84
CA LEU A 51 2.17 10.54 6.16
C LEU A 51 3.66 10.85 6.34
N PRO A 52 4.14 10.98 7.60
CA PRO A 52 5.55 11.16 7.88
C PRO A 52 6.39 9.97 7.37
N GLU A 53 7.53 10.25 6.74
CA GLU A 53 8.44 9.19 6.28
C GLU A 53 9.14 8.43 7.42
N THR A 54 9.13 9.01 8.62
CA THR A 54 9.63 8.37 9.85
C THR A 54 8.66 7.34 10.42
N ASP A 55 7.43 7.27 9.90
CA ASP A 55 6.46 6.28 10.33
C ASP A 55 6.92 4.88 9.89
N PRO A 56 7.00 3.89 10.80
CA PRO A 56 7.45 2.54 10.47
C PRO A 56 6.56 1.81 9.46
N LYS A 57 5.29 2.23 9.30
CA LYS A 57 4.37 1.67 8.30
C LYS A 57 4.69 2.17 6.90
N VAL A 58 5.40 3.28 6.74
CA VAL A 58 5.70 3.89 5.43
C VAL A 58 6.96 3.26 4.83
N MET A 59 6.79 2.45 3.77
CA MET A 59 7.91 1.81 3.06
C MET A 59 8.60 2.72 2.03
N GLY A 60 8.01 3.87 1.74
CA GLY A 60 8.51 4.84 0.76
C GLY A 60 7.71 4.84 -0.55
N GLY A 61 8.28 5.51 -1.56
CA GLY A 61 7.60 5.71 -2.84
C GLY A 61 7.52 4.49 -3.75
N LEU A 62 6.79 4.63 -4.85
CA LEU A 62 6.75 3.70 -5.99
C LEU A 62 7.24 4.37 -7.28
N GLY A 63 8.00 3.63 -8.10
CA GLY A 63 8.45 4.08 -9.43
C GLY A 63 9.94 3.84 -9.68
N LEU A 64 10.47 4.47 -10.75
CA LEU A 64 11.87 4.32 -11.19
C LEU A 64 12.89 4.75 -10.11
N LEU A 65 12.54 5.74 -9.30
CA LEU A 65 13.43 6.37 -8.32
C LEU A 65 13.19 5.90 -6.88
N CYS A 66 12.51 4.77 -6.71
CA CYS A 66 11.98 4.37 -5.40
C CYS A 66 12.66 3.13 -4.81
N SER A 67 12.35 2.85 -3.55
CA SER A 67 12.99 1.80 -2.77
C SER A 67 12.60 0.41 -3.28
N LYS A 68 13.57 -0.53 -3.30
CA LYS A 68 13.32 -1.93 -3.64
C LYS A 68 12.18 -2.55 -2.80
N PRO A 69 12.09 -2.31 -1.46
CA PRO A 69 11.01 -2.83 -0.63
C PRO A 69 9.61 -2.46 -1.13
N SER A 70 9.36 -1.20 -1.49
CA SER A 70 8.05 -0.76 -1.99
C SER A 70 7.66 -1.47 -3.29
N SER A 71 8.62 -1.64 -4.20
CA SER A 71 8.37 -2.36 -5.46
C SER A 71 8.07 -3.84 -5.21
N ILE A 72 8.77 -4.48 -4.28
CA ILE A 72 8.57 -5.89 -3.93
C ILE A 72 7.23 -6.10 -3.23
N ALA A 73 6.86 -5.21 -2.31
CA ALA A 73 5.61 -5.30 -1.57
C ALA A 73 4.39 -5.24 -2.49
N LEU A 74 4.42 -4.34 -3.49
CA LEU A 74 3.31 -4.20 -4.44
C LEU A 74 3.30 -5.31 -5.51
N ARG A 75 4.47 -5.86 -5.84
CA ARG A 75 4.60 -6.93 -6.83
C ARG A 75 4.03 -8.21 -6.25
N ARG A 76 2.78 -8.54 -6.62
CA ARG A 76 2.23 -9.88 -6.41
C ARG A 76 3.28 -10.90 -6.84
N ARG A 77 3.70 -11.78 -5.92
CA ARG A 77 4.29 -13.05 -6.34
C ARG A 77 3.21 -13.77 -7.13
N ARG A 78 3.24 -13.65 -8.45
CA ARG A 78 2.73 -14.69 -9.35
C ARG A 78 3.60 -15.91 -9.09
N SER A 79 3.27 -16.68 -8.07
CA SER A 79 3.78 -18.03 -7.93
C SER A 79 2.81 -18.94 -8.70
N GLN A 80 3.35 -19.66 -9.69
CA GLN A 80 2.79 -20.79 -10.46
C GLN A 80 1.97 -20.61 -11.76
N GLN A 81 1.28 -19.52 -12.10
CA GLN A 81 0.36 -19.57 -13.28
C GLN A 81 0.92 -19.18 -14.65
N PHE A 82 2.14 -18.65 -14.76
CA PHE A 82 2.67 -18.12 -16.04
C PHE A 82 4.08 -18.60 -16.41
N GLN A 83 4.61 -19.62 -15.73
CA GLN A 83 5.87 -20.29 -16.14
C GLN A 83 5.61 -21.64 -16.84
N ASN A 84 4.35 -22.04 -17.03
CA ASN A 84 3.94 -23.20 -17.85
C ASN A 84 3.03 -22.75 -19.01
N LYS A 85 3.54 -21.89 -19.88
CA LYS A 85 2.99 -21.75 -21.24
C LYS A 85 4.10 -21.42 -22.22
#